data_AF-A0A9C7UK20-F1
#
_entry.id   AF-A0A9C7UK20-F1
#
_cell.length_a   1.000
_cell.length_b   1.000
_cell.length_c   1.000
_cell.angle_alpha   90.00
_cell.angle_beta   90.00
_cell.angle_gamma   90.00
#
_symmetry.space_group_name_H-M   'P 1'
#
loop_
_entity.id
_entity.type
_entity.pdbx_description
1 polymer ?
#
loop_
_entity_poly.entity_id
_entity_poly.type
_entity_poly.pdbx_seq_one_letter_code
_entity_poly.pdbx_strand_id
1 'polypeptide(L)'
;MRPDCSTGKPTLRRSLTAILTSLLAVMLAKPTVSQPDATGADCGCLWEGSFSEVAPQTDLVLLAEVQAIKGNAVDLVPEQVLQGEFWLDTLRVWMQTKDYCRPPADDFPVGSRWIMALSQIQEVPKGGFDPSTPNQSFGRPYDYTLSSCGGYWLWVNGGTATGNLVPGMPRFYHQPDMSPVLVDLIAGHLKGTVSAEALAEASRERPEAVDELILDTRSFLRGQADWLRDDDPAPPAEAPE
;
A
#
# COMPACT_ATOMS: atom_id res chain seq x y z
N MET A 1 -49.38 65.70 46.55
CA MET A 1 -50.40 64.68 46.84
C MET A 1 -49.70 63.48 47.46
N ARG A 2 -49.94 63.25 48.76
CA ARG A 2 -49.69 61.98 49.51
C ARG A 2 -50.76 60.93 49.09
N PRO A 3 -50.66 59.61 49.39
CA PRO A 3 -50.19 58.95 50.64
C PRO A 3 -49.18 57.78 50.44
N ASP A 4 -48.31 57.47 51.42
CA ASP A 4 -48.43 56.48 52.54
C ASP A 4 -48.68 55.03 52.06
N CYS A 5 -48.18 53.93 52.63
CA CYS A 5 -47.32 53.59 53.76
C CYS A 5 -47.06 52.06 53.70
N SER A 6 -46.19 51.57 54.59
CA SER A 6 -46.28 50.26 55.26
C SER A 6 -45.69 48.99 54.61
N THR A 7 -44.52 48.65 55.15
CA THR A 7 -44.08 47.34 55.69
C THR A 7 -44.91 46.07 55.42
N GLY A 8 -44.21 45.03 54.94
CA GLY A 8 -44.61 43.64 55.08
C GLY A 8 -43.61 42.66 54.45
N LYS A 9 -42.67 42.13 55.25
CA LYS A 9 -42.07 40.79 55.00
C LYS A 9 -43.02 39.77 55.66
N PRO A 10 -43.24 38.57 55.09
CA PRO A 10 -42.28 37.49 55.35
C PRO A 10 -42.18 36.35 54.28
N THR A 11 -41.10 35.57 54.46
CA THR A 11 -40.98 34.11 54.27
C THR A 11 -41.22 33.45 52.91
N LEU A 12 -40.09 33.14 52.26
CA LEU A 12 -39.58 31.77 52.04
C LEU A 12 -40.61 30.62 51.92
N ARG A 13 -40.78 30.08 50.70
CA ARG A 13 -40.78 28.63 50.47
C ARG A 13 -40.46 28.30 49.01
N ARG A 14 -39.39 27.53 48.84
CA ARG A 14 -38.99 26.84 47.60
C ARG A 14 -40.11 25.87 47.18
N SER A 15 -40.38 25.80 45.88
CA SER A 15 -40.79 24.55 45.24
C SER A 15 -40.01 24.36 43.95
N LEU A 16 -39.35 23.21 43.90
CA LEU A 16 -38.61 22.68 42.77
C LEU A 16 -39.55 22.40 41.59
N THR A 17 -39.07 22.63 40.37
CA THR A 17 -39.00 21.68 39.24
C THR A 17 -39.05 22.43 37.90
N ALA A 18 -37.92 22.47 37.21
CA ALA A 18 -37.89 22.67 35.77
C ALA A 18 -36.59 22.04 35.23
N ILE A 19 -36.71 20.77 34.88
CA ILE A 19 -35.75 20.03 34.08
C ILE A 19 -35.85 20.62 32.67
N LEU A 20 -34.81 21.34 32.21
CA LEU A 20 -34.70 21.76 30.82
C LEU A 20 -33.62 20.92 30.13
N THR A 21 -34.12 19.95 29.38
CA THR A 21 -33.42 19.11 28.40
C THR A 21 -32.58 19.96 27.44
N SER A 22 -31.26 19.79 27.49
CA SER A 22 -30.33 20.31 26.47
C SER A 22 -29.95 19.17 25.54
N LEU A 23 -30.70 19.01 24.45
CA LEU A 23 -30.39 18.08 23.36
C LEU A 23 -30.61 18.83 22.04
N LEU A 24 -29.56 19.43 21.47
CA LEU A 24 -29.33 19.50 20.02
C LEU A 24 -28.02 20.23 19.70
N ALA A 25 -27.32 19.71 18.68
CA ALA A 25 -26.15 20.27 17.99
C ALA A 25 -24.75 19.91 18.54
N VAL A 26 -24.35 18.64 18.41
CA VAL A 26 -23.04 18.30 17.82
C VAL A 26 -23.26 17.06 16.95
N MET A 27 -23.61 17.30 15.69
CA MET A 27 -23.68 16.30 14.63
C MET A 27 -22.52 16.61 13.66
N LEU A 28 -21.76 15.58 13.32
CA LEU A 28 -20.71 15.52 12.29
C LEU A 28 -19.34 16.15 12.60
N ALA A 29 -18.65 15.66 13.63
CA ALA A 29 -17.22 15.43 13.47
C ALA A 29 -17.07 14.05 12.80
N LYS A 30 -16.94 14.03 11.46
CA LYS A 30 -16.43 12.82 10.79
C LYS A 30 -15.08 12.52 11.45
N PRO A 31 -14.82 11.30 11.94
CA PRO A 31 -13.45 10.95 12.27
C PRO A 31 -12.67 11.10 10.97
N THR A 32 -11.75 12.07 10.94
CA THR A 32 -10.71 12.11 9.94
C THR A 32 -9.99 10.77 10.12
N VAL A 33 -10.29 9.82 9.25
CA VAL A 33 -9.42 8.66 9.07
C VAL A 33 -8.11 9.28 8.61
N SER A 34 -7.17 9.42 9.54
CA SER A 34 -5.78 9.70 9.19
C SER A 34 -5.38 8.60 8.23
N GLN A 35 -5.23 8.97 6.95
CA GLN A 35 -4.55 8.11 6.01
C GLN A 35 -3.18 7.80 6.62
N PRO A 36 -2.72 6.54 6.58
CA PRO A 36 -1.34 6.23 6.93
C PRO A 36 -0.44 7.14 6.10
N ASP A 37 0.57 7.71 6.77
CA ASP A 37 1.53 8.65 6.19
C ASP A 37 1.91 8.19 4.78
N ALA A 38 1.67 9.05 3.79
CA ALA A 38 2.07 8.80 2.41
C ALA A 38 3.60 8.66 2.42
N THR A 39 4.08 7.42 2.31
CA THR A 39 5.50 7.11 2.41
C THR A 39 6.22 7.75 1.24
N GLY A 40 6.80 8.93 1.50
CA GLY A 40 7.46 9.76 0.51
C GLY A 40 7.01 11.21 0.44
N ALA A 41 5.88 11.63 1.05
CA ALA A 41 5.46 13.05 1.03
C ALA A 41 6.48 14.00 1.69
N ASP A 42 7.29 13.48 2.62
CA ASP A 42 8.35 14.24 3.31
C ASP A 42 9.66 14.33 2.51
N CYS A 43 9.77 13.67 1.34
CA CYS A 43 10.98 13.79 0.52
C CYS A 43 10.90 14.96 -0.45
N GLY A 44 11.88 15.86 -0.36
CA GLY A 44 11.97 17.09 -1.16
C GLY A 44 12.34 16.90 -2.63
N CYS A 45 12.20 15.70 -3.21
CA CYS A 45 12.47 15.47 -4.63
C CYS A 45 11.29 15.85 -5.52
N LEU A 46 11.62 16.16 -6.78
CA LEU A 46 10.64 16.35 -7.84
C LEU A 46 10.01 15.00 -8.19
N TRP A 47 8.71 15.01 -8.46
CA TRP A 47 8.00 13.83 -8.94
C TRP A 47 8.47 13.44 -10.34
N GLU A 48 8.87 12.18 -10.52
CA GLU A 48 9.48 11.63 -11.73
C GLU A 48 8.49 10.93 -12.65
N GLY A 49 7.30 10.55 -12.14
CA GLY A 49 6.24 9.92 -12.93
C GLY A 49 5.67 8.66 -12.28
N SER A 50 4.67 8.09 -12.95
CA SER A 50 4.08 6.78 -12.63
C SER A 50 5.03 5.62 -12.97
N PHE A 51 4.70 4.41 -12.53
CA PHE A 51 5.51 3.21 -12.80
C PHE A 51 5.78 3.00 -14.29
N SER A 52 4.77 3.15 -15.14
CA SER A 52 4.91 3.04 -16.60
C SER A 52 5.90 4.03 -17.21
N GLU A 53 6.12 5.18 -16.56
CA GLU A 53 7.03 6.24 -17.02
C GLU A 53 8.45 6.04 -16.48
N VAL A 54 8.58 5.65 -15.21
CA VAL A 54 9.89 5.54 -14.54
C VAL A 54 10.54 4.17 -14.72
N ALA A 55 9.77 3.08 -14.75
CA ALA A 55 10.31 1.72 -14.80
C ALA A 55 11.23 1.47 -16.02
N PRO A 56 10.89 1.93 -17.25
CA PRO A 56 11.77 1.79 -18.41
C PRO A 56 13.15 2.45 -18.25
N GLN A 57 13.29 3.42 -17.35
CA GLN A 57 14.53 4.17 -17.12
C GLN A 57 15.43 3.54 -16.06
N THR A 58 14.94 2.50 -15.36
CA THR A 58 15.69 1.83 -14.29
C THR A 58 16.56 0.68 -14.81
N ASP A 59 17.55 0.29 -14.02
CA ASP A 59 18.50 -0.76 -14.39
C ASP A 59 17.87 -2.16 -14.34
N LEU A 60 16.93 -2.37 -13.42
CA LEU A 60 16.30 -3.67 -13.19
C LEU A 60 14.84 -3.50 -12.77
N VAL A 61 13.93 -4.18 -13.47
CA VAL A 61 12.53 -4.31 -13.04
C VAL A 61 12.23 -5.79 -12.82
N LEU A 62 11.73 -6.13 -11.64
CA LEU A 62 11.44 -7.52 -11.29
C LEU A 62 10.21 -7.65 -10.41
N LEU A 63 9.61 -8.83 -10.46
CA LEU A 63 8.68 -9.35 -9.48
C LEU A 63 9.48 -10.17 -8.46
N ALA A 64 9.36 -9.85 -7.18
CA ALA A 64 10.01 -10.58 -6.09
C ALA A 64 9.17 -10.63 -4.82
N GLU A 65 9.49 -11.63 -4.00
CA GLU A 65 9.05 -11.73 -2.62
C GLU A 65 10.11 -11.15 -1.66
N VAL A 66 9.65 -10.47 -0.61
CA VAL A 66 10.51 -10.03 0.50
C VAL A 66 10.87 -11.20 1.39
N GLN A 67 12.14 -11.60 1.41
CA GLN A 67 12.64 -12.68 2.25
C GLN A 67 13.01 -12.21 3.66
N ALA A 68 13.67 -11.05 3.78
CA ALA A 68 14.13 -10.56 5.07
C ALA A 68 14.32 -9.04 5.07
N ILE A 69 14.19 -8.45 6.25
CA ILE A 69 14.54 -7.05 6.51
C ILE A 69 15.76 -7.03 7.44
N LYS A 70 16.79 -6.26 7.08
CA LYS A 70 18.04 -6.12 7.84
C LYS A 70 18.41 -4.65 7.96
N GLY A 71 18.02 -4.04 9.07
CA GLY A 71 18.20 -2.61 9.25
C GLY A 71 17.37 -1.83 8.23
N ASN A 72 17.99 -0.97 7.43
CA ASN A 72 17.31 -0.28 6.33
C ASN A 72 17.39 -1.01 4.98
N ALA A 73 17.68 -2.31 4.96
CA ALA A 73 17.74 -3.08 3.72
C ALA A 73 16.66 -4.16 3.68
N VAL A 74 16.18 -4.44 2.47
CA VAL A 74 15.26 -5.54 2.19
C VAL A 74 15.96 -6.52 1.26
N ASP A 75 16.00 -7.78 1.66
CA ASP A 75 16.49 -8.89 0.85
C ASP A 75 15.31 -9.50 0.09
N LEU A 76 15.44 -9.59 -1.22
CA LEU A 76 14.41 -10.05 -2.14
C LEU A 76 14.81 -11.38 -2.79
N VAL A 77 13.82 -12.23 -3.03
CA VAL A 77 13.94 -13.42 -3.88
C VAL A 77 13.24 -13.14 -5.20
N PRO A 78 13.97 -13.04 -6.33
CA PRO A 78 13.37 -12.82 -7.64
C PRO A 78 12.49 -14.00 -8.04
N GLU A 79 11.27 -13.71 -8.48
CA GLU A 79 10.38 -14.68 -9.12
C GLU A 79 10.42 -14.54 -10.64
N GLN A 80 10.47 -13.29 -11.13
CA GLN A 80 10.50 -12.99 -12.56
C GLN A 80 11.22 -11.67 -12.81
N VAL A 81 12.19 -11.69 -13.73
CA VAL A 81 12.80 -10.45 -14.26
C VAL A 81 11.92 -9.93 -15.40
N LEU A 82 11.43 -8.70 -15.27
CA LEU A 82 10.55 -8.06 -16.24
C LEU A 82 11.34 -7.18 -17.22
N GLN A 83 12.41 -6.53 -16.75
CA GLN A 83 13.33 -5.72 -17.54
C GLN A 83 14.73 -5.76 -16.92
N GLY A 84 15.77 -5.71 -17.75
CA GLY A 84 17.15 -5.77 -17.31
C GLY A 84 17.67 -7.20 -17.19
N GLU A 85 18.84 -7.34 -16.60
CA GLU A 85 19.55 -8.63 -16.46
C GLU A 85 19.89 -8.89 -15.00
N PHE A 86 19.50 -10.05 -14.49
CA PHE A 86 19.80 -10.47 -13.12
C PHE A 86 19.87 -11.99 -13.02
N TRP A 87 20.86 -12.51 -12.28
CA TRP A 87 21.22 -13.94 -12.30
C TRP A 87 21.42 -14.57 -10.93
N LEU A 88 21.35 -13.78 -9.84
CA LEU A 88 21.55 -14.29 -8.49
C LEU A 88 20.23 -14.75 -7.90
N ASP A 89 20.30 -15.65 -6.92
CA ASP A 89 19.10 -16.17 -6.24
C ASP A 89 18.45 -15.13 -5.30
N THR A 90 19.22 -14.12 -4.89
CA THR A 90 18.76 -13.05 -4.00
C THR A 90 19.42 -11.73 -4.39
N LEU A 91 18.69 -10.63 -4.19
CA LEU A 91 19.26 -9.28 -4.24
C LEU A 91 18.94 -8.51 -2.96
N ARG A 92 19.75 -7.50 -2.68
CA ARG A 92 19.52 -6.54 -1.60
C ARG A 92 19.14 -5.19 -2.17
N VAL A 93 18.04 -4.64 -1.66
CA VAL A 93 17.60 -3.28 -1.93
C VAL A 93 17.79 -2.44 -0.66
N TRP A 94 18.57 -1.37 -0.77
CA TRP A 94 18.80 -0.42 0.32
C TRP A 94 17.73 0.66 0.31
N MET A 95 16.98 0.73 1.41
CA MET A 95 15.82 1.58 1.62
C MET A 95 16.22 2.88 2.35
N GLN A 96 15.24 3.57 2.95
CA GLN A 96 15.43 4.87 3.61
C GLN A 96 16.60 4.88 4.60
N THR A 97 17.48 5.85 4.46
CA THR A 97 18.42 6.24 5.50
C THR A 97 18.72 7.72 5.32
N LYS A 98 18.91 8.45 6.43
CA LYS A 98 19.14 9.91 6.39
C LYS A 98 18.07 10.60 5.50
N ASP A 99 18.50 11.53 4.67
CA ASP A 99 17.64 12.32 3.77
C ASP A 99 17.61 11.77 2.34
N TYR A 100 18.02 10.51 2.12
CA TYR A 100 17.90 9.91 0.79
C TYR A 100 16.43 9.59 0.51
N CYS A 101 15.92 10.01 -0.65
CA CYS A 101 14.55 9.76 -1.08
C CYS A 101 14.32 8.30 -1.47
N ARG A 102 14.20 7.46 -0.44
CA ARG A 102 13.87 6.04 -0.53
C ARG A 102 12.76 5.74 0.47
N PRO A 103 11.86 4.80 0.17
CA PRO A 103 10.80 4.44 1.10
C PRO A 103 11.37 3.72 2.34
N PRO A 104 10.69 3.75 3.49
CA PRO A 104 11.03 2.93 4.65
C PRO A 104 11.06 1.43 4.31
N ALA A 105 11.94 0.65 4.98
CA ALA A 105 11.97 -0.80 4.78
C ALA A 105 10.70 -1.50 5.32
N ASP A 106 10.09 -0.93 6.37
CA ASP A 106 8.91 -1.49 7.02
C ASP A 106 7.64 -1.46 6.14
N ASP A 107 7.63 -0.66 5.07
CA ASP A 107 6.57 -0.65 4.06
C ASP A 107 6.53 -1.94 3.24
N PHE A 108 7.60 -2.74 3.28
CA PHE A 108 7.79 -3.97 2.52
C PHE A 108 7.92 -5.16 3.47
N PRO A 109 6.82 -5.60 4.11
CA PRO A 109 6.88 -6.65 5.13
C PRO A 109 7.34 -7.99 4.55
N VAL A 110 7.99 -8.81 5.37
CA VAL A 110 8.43 -10.16 4.97
C VAL A 110 7.26 -11.01 4.46
N GLY A 111 7.47 -11.75 3.37
CA GLY A 111 6.47 -12.57 2.68
C GLY A 111 5.55 -11.80 1.73
N SER A 112 5.69 -10.47 1.62
CA SER A 112 4.96 -9.67 0.64
C SER A 112 5.64 -9.69 -0.73
N ARG A 113 4.83 -9.58 -1.79
CA ARG A 113 5.28 -9.63 -3.18
C ARG A 113 5.14 -8.26 -3.84
N TRP A 114 6.13 -7.88 -4.62
CA TRP A 114 6.21 -6.57 -5.24
C TRP A 114 6.80 -6.65 -6.63
N ILE A 115 6.29 -5.79 -7.52
CA ILE A 115 7.06 -5.37 -8.68
C ILE A 115 7.84 -4.13 -8.27
N MET A 116 9.16 -4.14 -8.48
CA MET A 116 10.02 -3.00 -8.16
C MET A 116 10.86 -2.60 -9.37
N ALA A 117 10.95 -1.30 -9.61
CA ALA A 117 11.85 -0.67 -10.56
C ALA A 117 13.06 -0.12 -9.79
N LEU A 118 14.23 -0.71 -10.01
CA LEU A 118 15.40 -0.61 -9.15
C LEU A 118 16.58 0.04 -9.87
N SER A 119 17.28 0.93 -9.17
CA SER A 119 18.53 1.52 -9.65
C SER A 119 19.72 0.90 -8.94
N GLN A 120 20.73 0.48 -9.71
CA GLN A 120 21.96 -0.10 -9.21
C GLN A 120 22.88 1.00 -8.64
N ILE A 121 23.46 0.73 -7.48
CA ILE A 121 24.45 1.61 -6.86
C ILE A 121 25.77 1.46 -7.61
N GLN A 122 26.17 2.49 -8.35
CA GLN A 122 27.51 2.52 -8.97
C GLN A 122 28.55 3.10 -8.01
N GLU A 123 28.19 4.19 -7.32
CA GLU A 123 29.08 4.88 -6.39
C GLU A 123 28.38 5.13 -5.06
N VAL A 124 29.13 4.93 -3.96
CA VAL A 124 28.65 5.21 -2.60
C VAL A 124 29.12 6.60 -2.20
N PRO A 125 28.23 7.51 -1.81
CA PRO A 125 28.61 8.85 -1.38
C PRO A 125 29.46 8.81 -0.10
N LYS A 126 30.27 9.84 0.11
CA LYS A 126 31.08 9.98 1.33
C LYS A 126 30.17 9.99 2.56
N GLY A 127 30.46 9.12 3.53
CA GLY A 127 29.61 8.94 4.71
C GLY A 127 28.33 8.13 4.45
N GLY A 128 28.27 7.37 3.35
CA GLY A 128 27.22 6.38 3.09
C GLY A 128 27.25 5.17 4.04
N PHE A 129 28.30 5.05 4.86
CA PHE A 129 28.37 4.13 5.98
C PHE A 129 28.82 4.88 7.23
N ASP A 130 28.15 4.64 8.34
CA ASP A 130 28.46 5.20 9.65
C ASP A 130 28.72 4.05 10.64
N PRO A 131 29.97 3.90 11.16
CA PRO A 131 30.30 2.86 12.12
C PRO A 131 29.50 2.90 13.42
N SER A 132 28.90 4.05 13.77
CA SER A 132 28.07 4.21 14.97
C SER A 132 26.64 3.71 14.77
N THR A 133 26.18 3.57 13.52
CA THR A 133 24.85 3.04 13.16
C THR A 133 24.99 1.91 12.13
N PRO A 134 25.59 0.76 12.52
CA PRO A 134 25.99 -0.29 11.58
C PRO A 134 24.83 -0.98 10.86
N ASN A 135 23.61 -0.84 11.37
CA ASN A 135 22.38 -1.33 10.74
C ASN A 135 21.76 -0.33 9.76
N GLN A 136 22.37 0.83 9.52
CA GLN A 136 21.91 1.82 8.55
C GLN A 136 23.03 2.13 7.56
N SER A 137 22.74 1.99 6.27
CA SER A 137 23.71 2.33 5.22
C SER A 137 23.02 2.78 3.94
N PHE A 138 23.73 3.63 3.17
CA PHE A 138 23.37 3.93 1.79
C PHE A 138 23.37 2.68 0.91
N GLY A 139 24.26 1.73 1.22
CA GLY A 139 24.46 0.51 0.48
C GLY A 139 25.87 0.36 -0.07
N ARG A 140 26.06 -0.68 -0.87
CA ARG A 140 27.36 -1.06 -1.46
C ARG A 140 27.26 -1.00 -2.98
N PRO A 141 28.40 -0.80 -3.68
CA PRO A 141 28.41 -0.91 -5.13
C PRO A 141 27.78 -2.24 -5.60
N TYR A 142 27.01 -2.16 -6.68
CA TYR A 142 26.25 -3.24 -7.32
C TYR A 142 25.05 -3.82 -6.55
N ASP A 143 24.80 -3.37 -5.31
CA ASP A 143 23.47 -3.55 -4.70
C ASP A 143 22.46 -2.56 -5.34
N TYR A 144 21.18 -2.66 -4.97
CA TYR A 144 20.11 -1.85 -5.55
C TYR A 144 19.50 -0.86 -4.57
N THR A 145 18.77 0.11 -5.11
CA THR A 145 18.03 1.14 -4.37
C THR A 145 16.65 1.31 -4.98
N LEU A 146 15.72 1.78 -4.17
CA LEU A 146 14.35 2.10 -4.57
C LEU A 146 14.08 3.58 -4.31
N SER A 147 13.67 4.32 -5.34
CA SER A 147 13.38 5.75 -5.24
C SER A 147 11.94 5.97 -4.78
N SER A 148 11.70 6.91 -3.85
CA SER A 148 10.35 7.37 -3.48
C SER A 148 9.87 8.60 -4.28
N CYS A 149 10.61 8.99 -5.32
CA CYS A 149 10.31 10.16 -6.15
C CYS A 149 9.37 9.86 -7.33
N GLY A 150 8.81 8.66 -7.39
CA GLY A 150 7.95 8.20 -8.49
C GLY A 150 7.18 6.94 -8.10
N GLY A 151 6.40 6.41 -9.02
CA GLY A 151 5.74 5.12 -8.88
C GLY A 151 6.72 3.96 -9.06
N TYR A 152 7.73 3.79 -8.21
CA TYR A 152 8.79 2.79 -8.41
C TYR A 152 8.44 1.37 -7.93
N TRP A 153 7.29 1.17 -7.29
CA TRP A 153 6.86 -0.14 -6.82
C TRP A 153 5.36 -0.33 -6.94
N LEU A 154 4.95 -1.59 -7.08
CA LEU A 154 3.56 -2.03 -7.13
C LEU A 154 3.39 -3.24 -6.22
N TRP A 155 2.35 -3.23 -5.40
CA TRP A 155 2.00 -4.36 -4.55
C TRP A 155 1.39 -5.48 -5.38
N VAL A 156 1.76 -6.73 -5.12
CA VAL A 156 1.31 -7.88 -5.91
C VAL A 156 0.53 -8.86 -5.05
N ASN A 157 -0.63 -9.27 -5.55
CA ASN A 157 -1.44 -10.33 -4.97
C ASN A 157 -1.88 -11.31 -6.06
N GLY A 158 -1.49 -12.59 -5.91
CA GLY A 158 -1.71 -13.59 -6.95
C GLY A 158 -1.01 -13.20 -8.26
N GLY A 159 -1.78 -12.99 -9.32
CA GLY A 159 -1.30 -12.59 -10.66
C GLY A 159 -1.54 -11.12 -11.00
N THR A 160 -1.97 -10.29 -10.05
CA THR A 160 -2.26 -8.88 -10.28
C THR A 160 -1.42 -7.96 -9.40
N ALA A 161 -1.17 -6.76 -9.90
CA ALA A 161 -0.45 -5.71 -9.23
C ALA A 161 -1.31 -4.44 -9.08
N THR A 162 -1.10 -3.72 -7.99
CA THR A 162 -1.81 -2.49 -7.64
C THR A 162 -0.81 -1.42 -7.17
N GLY A 163 -1.03 -0.17 -7.59
CA GLY A 163 -0.20 0.97 -7.19
C GLY A 163 -0.24 2.09 -8.22
N ASN A 164 0.73 2.99 -8.16
CA ASN A 164 0.88 4.09 -9.10
C ASN A 164 1.45 3.61 -10.45
N LEU A 165 0.62 2.88 -11.20
CA LEU A 165 0.96 2.22 -12.47
C LEU A 165 1.04 3.15 -13.70
N VAL A 166 0.03 3.98 -13.95
CA VAL A 166 -0.21 4.71 -15.21
C VAL A 166 -0.13 6.23 -15.07
N PRO A 167 0.09 6.98 -16.17
CA PRO A 167 0.25 8.43 -16.12
C PRO A 167 -0.98 9.17 -15.58
N GLY A 168 -0.76 10.36 -15.05
CA GLY A 168 -1.82 11.21 -14.51
C GLY A 168 -2.25 10.87 -13.07
N MET A 169 -1.63 9.87 -12.46
CA MET A 169 -1.85 9.57 -11.05
C MET A 169 -1.13 10.54 -10.11
N PRO A 170 -1.83 11.12 -9.12
CA PRO A 170 -1.19 11.97 -8.12
C PRO A 170 -0.20 11.18 -7.26
N ARG A 171 0.87 11.84 -6.81
CA ARG A 171 1.89 11.30 -5.90
C ARG A 171 1.33 10.60 -4.66
N PHE A 172 0.19 11.07 -4.13
CA PHE A 172 -0.33 10.61 -2.83
C PHE A 172 -1.21 9.34 -2.89
N TYR A 173 -1.42 8.75 -4.07
CA TYR A 173 -2.25 7.56 -4.22
C TYR A 173 -1.41 6.27 -4.13
N HIS A 174 -1.32 5.69 -2.93
CA HIS A 174 -0.62 4.42 -2.67
C HIS A 174 -1.51 3.29 -2.11
N GLN A 175 -2.80 3.53 -1.83
CA GLN A 175 -3.79 2.54 -1.35
C GLN A 175 -5.15 2.84 -2.03
N PRO A 176 -5.96 1.83 -2.44
CA PRO A 176 -6.60 1.92 -3.76
C PRO A 176 -7.96 2.62 -3.79
N ASP A 177 -8.21 3.26 -4.95
CA ASP A 177 -9.51 3.38 -5.65
C ASP A 177 -9.41 2.74 -7.07
N MET A 178 -8.39 1.90 -7.34
CA MET A 178 -8.12 1.35 -8.68
C MET A 178 -8.17 -0.18 -8.75
N SER A 179 -8.44 -0.66 -9.96
CA SER A 179 -8.53 -2.09 -10.27
C SER A 179 -7.15 -2.73 -10.35
N PRO A 180 -6.95 -3.92 -9.74
CA PRO A 180 -5.72 -4.69 -9.90
C PRO A 180 -5.46 -5.06 -11.37
N VAL A 181 -4.23 -4.85 -11.85
CA VAL A 181 -3.83 -5.11 -13.24
C VAL A 181 -2.99 -6.38 -13.33
N LEU A 182 -3.17 -7.19 -14.37
CA LEU A 182 -2.40 -8.43 -14.55
C LEU A 182 -0.89 -8.13 -14.73
N VAL A 183 -0.05 -8.91 -14.04
CA VAL A 183 1.41 -8.80 -14.14
C VAL A 183 1.89 -8.97 -15.58
N ASP A 184 1.27 -9.86 -16.36
CA ASP A 184 1.61 -10.08 -17.77
C ASP A 184 1.37 -8.85 -18.65
N LEU A 185 0.35 -8.02 -18.35
CA LEU A 185 0.12 -6.77 -19.07
C LEU A 185 1.22 -5.74 -18.79
N ILE A 186 1.67 -5.68 -17.53
CA ILE A 186 2.80 -4.83 -17.12
C ILE A 186 4.08 -5.29 -17.81
N ALA A 187 4.34 -6.60 -17.82
CA ALA A 187 5.47 -7.20 -18.52
C ALA A 187 5.43 -6.90 -20.03
N GLY A 188 4.24 -7.01 -20.64
CA GLY A 188 4.03 -6.67 -22.05
C GLY A 188 4.24 -5.18 -22.33
N HIS A 189 3.90 -4.30 -21.39
CA HIS A 189 4.15 -2.87 -21.52
C HIS A 189 5.64 -2.55 -21.50
N LEU A 190 6.39 -3.12 -20.55
CA LEU A 190 7.85 -2.96 -20.44
C LEU A 190 8.59 -3.48 -21.69
N LYS A 191 8.05 -4.51 -22.34
CA LYS A 191 8.56 -5.05 -23.62
C LYS A 191 8.13 -4.25 -24.85
N GLY A 192 7.29 -3.21 -24.69
CA GLY A 192 6.74 -2.41 -25.78
C GLY A 192 5.64 -3.09 -26.59
N THR A 193 5.11 -4.24 -26.15
CA THR A 193 4.02 -4.96 -26.84
C THR A 193 2.63 -4.49 -26.42
N VAL A 194 2.51 -3.85 -25.25
CA VAL A 194 1.26 -3.27 -24.72
C VAL A 194 1.42 -1.76 -24.59
N SER A 195 0.47 -1.00 -25.10
CA SER A 195 0.53 0.47 -25.04
C SER A 195 0.17 1.00 -23.65
N ALA A 196 0.59 2.23 -23.34
CA ALA A 196 0.25 2.88 -22.07
C ALA A 196 -1.27 3.09 -21.92
N GLU A 197 -1.98 3.34 -23.03
CA GLU A 197 -3.44 3.51 -23.05
C GLU A 197 -4.16 2.20 -22.68
N ALA A 198 -3.67 1.06 -23.17
CA ALA A 198 -4.21 -0.24 -22.81
C ALA A 198 -3.99 -0.55 -21.32
N LEU A 199 -2.84 -0.14 -20.77
CA LEU A 199 -2.54 -0.26 -19.35
C LEU A 199 -3.46 0.65 -18.51
N ALA A 200 -3.72 1.87 -18.97
CA ALA A 200 -4.63 2.83 -18.32
C ALA A 200 -6.10 2.37 -18.36
N GLU A 201 -6.53 1.74 -19.45
CA GLU A 201 -7.84 1.10 -19.51
C GLU A 201 -7.94 -0.05 -18.51
N ALA A 202 -6.90 -0.88 -18.41
CA ALA A 202 -6.86 -2.00 -17.48
C ALA A 202 -6.84 -1.55 -16.00
N SER A 203 -6.23 -0.40 -15.70
CA SER A 203 -6.17 0.14 -14.34
C SER A 203 -7.41 0.96 -13.95
N ARG A 204 -8.32 1.24 -14.89
CA ARG A 204 -9.52 2.03 -14.60
C ARG A 204 -10.34 1.37 -13.49
N GLU A 205 -10.90 2.21 -12.63
CA GLU A 205 -11.86 1.78 -11.62
C GLU A 205 -12.97 0.94 -12.26
N ARG A 206 -13.23 -0.23 -11.67
CA ARG A 206 -14.29 -1.13 -12.13
C ARG A 206 -15.64 -0.54 -11.75
N PRO A 207 -16.67 -0.68 -12.62
CA PRO A 207 -18.03 -0.32 -12.25
C PRO A 207 -18.49 -1.12 -11.01
N GLU A 208 -19.23 -0.49 -10.11
CA GLU A 208 -19.77 -1.11 -8.88
C GLU A 208 -20.48 -2.45 -9.15
N ALA A 209 -21.19 -2.55 -10.28
CA ALA A 209 -21.89 -3.77 -10.70
C ALA A 209 -20.96 -5.00 -10.86
N VAL A 210 -19.69 -4.80 -11.19
CA VAL A 210 -18.70 -5.89 -11.30
C VAL A 210 -18.32 -6.39 -9.90
N ASP A 211 -18.19 -5.49 -8.93
CA ASP A 211 -17.90 -5.88 -7.55
C ASP A 211 -19.09 -6.60 -6.90
N GLU A 212 -20.33 -6.16 -7.18
CA GLU A 212 -21.55 -6.88 -6.81
C GLU A 212 -21.56 -8.30 -7.39
N LEU A 213 -21.24 -8.45 -8.69
CA LEU A 213 -21.15 -9.75 -9.34
C LEU A 213 -20.08 -10.65 -8.71
N ILE A 214 -18.93 -10.11 -8.33
CA ILE A 214 -17.88 -10.85 -7.63
C ILE A 214 -18.36 -11.31 -6.26
N LEU A 215 -19.04 -10.45 -5.50
CA LEU A 215 -19.59 -10.80 -4.19
C LEU A 215 -20.66 -11.89 -4.30
N ASP A 216 -21.55 -11.78 -5.28
CA ASP A 216 -22.57 -12.78 -5.57
C ASP A 216 -21.93 -14.12 -5.96
N THR A 217 -20.95 -14.10 -6.87
CA THR A 217 -20.19 -15.30 -7.27
C THR A 217 -19.48 -15.94 -6.08
N ARG A 218 -18.84 -15.16 -5.21
CA ARG A 218 -18.20 -15.67 -3.98
C ARG A 218 -19.21 -16.24 -3.00
N SER A 219 -20.38 -15.62 -2.87
CA SER A 219 -21.49 -16.11 -2.06
C SER A 219 -22.00 -17.45 -2.59
N PHE A 220 -22.24 -17.53 -3.89
CA PHE A 220 -22.66 -18.73 -4.60
C PHE A 220 -21.67 -19.89 -4.44
N LEU A 221 -20.37 -19.65 -4.67
CA LEU A 221 -19.33 -20.68 -4.51
C LEU A 221 -19.20 -21.16 -3.06
N ARG A 222 -19.34 -20.27 -2.06
CA ARG A 222 -19.36 -20.68 -0.65
C ARG A 222 -20.59 -21.52 -0.31
N GLY A 223 -21.76 -21.17 -0.85
CA GLY A 223 -23.00 -21.94 -0.67
C GLY A 223 -23.00 -23.32 -1.32
N GLN A 224 -22.04 -23.60 -2.22
CA GLN A 224 -21.82 -24.93 -2.80
C GLN A 224 -20.94 -25.85 -1.95
N ALA A 225 -20.25 -25.33 -0.92
CA ALA A 225 -19.41 -26.16 -0.06
C ALA A 225 -20.20 -27.29 0.62
N ASP A 226 -21.48 -27.04 0.94
CA ASP A 226 -22.39 -28.03 1.53
C ASP A 226 -22.86 -29.11 0.52
N TRP A 227 -22.59 -28.94 -0.78
CA TRP A 227 -22.97 -29.87 -1.85
C TRP A 227 -21.80 -30.72 -2.38
N LEU A 228 -20.57 -30.40 -1.99
CA LEU A 228 -19.40 -31.24 -2.24
C LEU A 228 -19.42 -32.38 -1.23
N ARG A 229 -19.62 -33.62 -1.70
CA ARG A 229 -19.56 -34.81 -0.84
C ARG A 229 -18.11 -35.01 -0.37
N ASP A 230 -17.90 -35.24 0.91
CA ASP A 230 -16.60 -35.59 1.53
C ASP A 230 -16.04 -36.96 1.08
N ASP A 231 -16.60 -37.56 0.03
CA ASP A 231 -16.39 -38.96 -0.32
C ASP A 231 -15.38 -39.11 -1.47
N ASP A 232 -14.09 -39.16 -1.15
CA ASP A 232 -13.18 -40.10 -1.80
C ASP A 232 -12.50 -40.93 -0.69
N PRO A 233 -12.96 -42.15 -0.38
CA PRO A 233 -12.25 -43.02 0.54
C PRO A 233 -10.86 -43.33 -0.05
N ALA A 234 -9.83 -43.15 0.78
CA ALA A 234 -8.46 -43.51 0.43
C ALA A 234 -8.42 -44.94 -0.18
N PRO A 235 -7.68 -45.15 -1.28
CA PRO A 235 -7.56 -46.47 -1.87
C PRO A 235 -7.01 -47.45 -0.82
N PRO A 236 -7.60 -48.65 -0.68
CA PRO A 236 -7.19 -49.61 0.33
C PRO A 236 -5.72 -49.98 0.14
N ALA A 237 -4.96 -49.94 1.23
CA ALA A 237 -3.56 -50.36 1.24
C ALA A 237 -3.45 -51.82 0.78
N GLU A 238 -2.68 -52.06 -0.28
CA GLU A 238 -2.33 -53.40 -0.74
C GLU A 238 -1.62 -54.16 0.40
N ALA A 239 -2.13 -55.36 0.70
CA ALA A 239 -1.54 -56.25 1.68
C ALA A 239 -0.22 -56.84 1.13
N PRO A 240 0.82 -57.01 1.96
CA PRO A 240 2.07 -57.61 1.53
C PRO A 240 1.91 -59.13 1.34
N GLU A 241 2.37 -59.65 0.20
CA GLU A 241 2.69 -61.08 0.01
C GLU A 241 4.00 -61.47 0.71
#